data_AF-A0A6A3LWQ5-F1
#
_entry.id   AF-A0A6A3LWQ5-F1
#
_cell.length_a   1.000
_cell.length_b   1.000
_cell.length_c   1.000
_cell.angle_alpha   90.00
_cell.angle_beta   90.00
_cell.angle_gamma   90.00
#
_symmetry.space_group_name_H-M   'P 1'
#
loop_
_entity.id
_entity.type
_entity.pdbx_description
1 polymer ?
#
loop_
_entity_poly.entity_id
_entity_poly.type
_entity_poly.pdbx_seq_one_letter_code
_entity_poly.pdbx_strand_id
1 'polypeptide(L)'
;MFFDRGSGLLSVAADFGLNLKFCTLHIIRNIAHQFEKLSQSQKNLVWRLQAAMTCEEYTSILGLIEMDMGPAVKSYVSSIDPVRWCVHANIGVTTLRLAYVKLRGKCLRISACRVPKADASI
;
A
#
# COMPACT_ATOMS: atom_id res chain seq x y z
N MET A 1 11.03 -13.34 -4.38
CA MET A 1 11.47 -13.53 -2.98
C MET A 1 10.66 -12.59 -2.11
N PHE A 2 10.04 -13.09 -1.03
CA PHE A 2 9.18 -12.31 -0.13
C PHE A 2 10.00 -11.85 1.07
N PHE A 3 9.83 -10.61 1.52
CA PHE A 3 10.64 -10.06 2.59
C PHE A 3 9.83 -9.23 3.59
N ASP A 4 10.40 -9.08 4.78
CA ASP A 4 9.99 -8.09 5.77
C ASP A 4 10.50 -6.71 5.39
N ARG A 5 9.74 -5.67 5.75
CA ARG A 5 10.04 -4.28 5.39
C ARG A 5 11.04 -3.65 6.38
N GLY A 6 12.24 -4.20 6.47
CA GLY A 6 13.34 -3.62 7.23
C GLY A 6 13.98 -2.44 6.49
N SER A 7 14.39 -1.39 7.21
CA SER A 7 15.03 -0.20 6.64
C SER A 7 16.29 -0.53 5.84
N GLY A 8 17.15 -1.41 6.36
CA GLY A 8 18.37 -1.85 5.68
C GLY A 8 18.13 -2.67 4.41
N LEU A 9 17.01 -3.40 4.33
CA LEU A 9 16.66 -4.13 3.11
C LEU A 9 16.13 -3.18 2.03
N LEU A 10 15.34 -2.19 2.42
CA LEU A 10 14.83 -1.18 1.49
C LEU A 10 15.95 -0.35 0.87
N SER A 11 16.98 0.01 1.64
CA SER A 11 18.14 0.74 1.11
C SER A 11 18.93 -0.12 0.11
N VAL A 12 19.27 -1.35 0.49
CA VAL A 12 19.99 -2.28 -0.40
C VAL A 12 19.18 -2.56 -1.66
N ALA A 13 17.87 -2.78 -1.56
CA ALA A 13 17.06 -3.00 -2.75
C ALA A 13 17.00 -1.78 -3.67
N ALA A 14 17.04 -0.57 -3.13
CA ALA A 14 17.14 0.64 -3.93
C ALA A 14 18.51 0.72 -4.64
N ASP A 15 19.60 0.43 -3.91
CA ASP A 15 20.97 0.49 -4.43
C ASP A 15 21.22 -0.53 -5.54
N PHE A 16 20.66 -1.74 -5.41
CA PHE A 16 20.82 -2.84 -6.36
C PHE A 16 19.67 -2.96 -7.38
N GLY A 17 18.71 -2.03 -7.38
CA GLY A 17 17.58 -2.05 -8.31
C GLY A 17 16.65 -3.27 -8.17
N LEU A 18 16.58 -3.87 -6.97
CA LEU A 18 15.80 -5.07 -6.73
C LEU A 18 14.29 -4.77 -6.65
N ASN A 19 13.49 -5.55 -7.38
CA ASN A 19 12.03 -5.47 -7.32
C ASN A 19 11.50 -6.30 -6.13
N LEU A 20 11.45 -5.67 -4.95
CA LEU A 20 10.90 -6.31 -3.76
C LEU A 20 9.38 -6.44 -3.84
N LYS A 21 8.90 -7.62 -3.47
CA LYS A 21 7.48 -7.88 -3.22
C LYS A 21 7.26 -8.21 -1.75
N PHE A 22 6.23 -7.61 -1.16
CA PHE A 22 5.86 -7.77 0.24
C PHE A 22 4.62 -8.66 0.36
N CYS A 23 4.73 -9.74 1.12
CA CYS A 23 3.58 -10.60 1.39
C CYS A 23 2.62 -9.90 2.35
N THR A 24 1.32 -9.99 2.09
CA THR A 24 0.28 -9.43 2.97
C THR A 24 0.41 -9.94 4.41
N LEU A 25 0.80 -11.21 4.60
CA LEU A 25 1.04 -11.77 5.93
C LEU A 25 2.21 -11.08 6.65
N HIS A 26 3.29 -10.76 5.93
CA HIS A 26 4.42 -10.00 6.49
C HIS A 26 4.05 -8.55 6.78
N ILE A 27 3.20 -7.93 5.94
CA ILE A 27 2.64 -6.60 6.21
C ILE A 27 1.84 -6.62 7.52
N ILE A 28 0.93 -7.59 7.69
CA ILE A 28 0.13 -7.78 8.91
C ILE A 28 1.01 -7.98 10.14
N ARG A 29 2.05 -8.84 10.03
CA ARG A 29 3.01 -9.06 11.13
C ARG A 29 3.76 -7.79 11.48
N ASN A 30 4.23 -7.03 10.50
CA ASN A 30 4.93 -5.77 10.73
C ASN A 30 4.03 -4.73 11.38
N ILE A 31 2.75 -4.64 11.00
CA ILE A 31 1.80 -3.77 11.70
C ILE A 31 1.68 -4.19 13.16
N ALA A 32 1.51 -5.50 13.42
CA ALA A 32 1.39 -6.04 14.76
C ALA A 32 2.64 -5.81 15.64
N HIS A 33 3.82 -5.76 15.03
CA HIS A 33 5.08 -5.46 15.72
C HIS A 33 5.31 -3.97 15.96
N GLN A 34 4.91 -3.10 15.03
CA GLN A 34 5.23 -1.66 15.08
C GLN A 34 4.17 -0.81 15.78
N PHE A 35 2.90 -1.24 15.76
CA PHE A 35 1.79 -0.44 16.27
C PHE A 35 1.08 -1.19 17.40
N GLU A 36 0.28 -2.21 17.06
CA GLU A 36 -0.47 -2.99 18.03
C GLU A 36 -0.92 -4.32 17.43
N LYS A 37 -1.10 -5.33 18.28
CA LYS A 37 -1.63 -6.63 17.88
C LYS A 37 -3.03 -6.50 17.25
N LEU A 38 -3.12 -6.87 15.98
CA LEU A 38 -4.38 -6.80 15.23
C LEU A 38 -5.37 -7.90 15.61
N SER A 39 -6.64 -7.52 15.72
CA SER A 39 -7.79 -8.42 15.75
C SER A 39 -7.99 -9.14 14.40
N GLN A 40 -8.86 -10.15 14.36
CA GLN A 40 -9.15 -10.83 13.10
C GLN A 40 -9.88 -9.92 12.10
N SER A 41 -10.76 -9.02 12.55
CA SER A 41 -11.44 -8.05 11.69
C SER A 41 -10.45 -7.06 11.06
N GLN A 42 -9.49 -6.57 11.84
CA GLN A 42 -8.43 -5.67 11.36
C GLN A 42 -7.52 -6.36 10.34
N LYS A 43 -7.15 -7.63 10.56
CA LYS A 43 -6.43 -8.42 9.56
C LYS A 43 -7.22 -8.56 8.26
N ASN A 44 -8.54 -8.79 8.36
CA ASN A 44 -9.41 -8.90 7.19
C ASN A 44 -9.48 -7.58 6.41
N LEU A 45 -9.42 -6.41 7.07
CA LEU A 45 -9.31 -5.12 6.38
C LEU A 45 -8.03 -5.01 5.55
N VAL A 46 -6.89 -5.48 6.06
CA VAL A 46 -5.62 -5.50 5.30
C VAL A 46 -5.69 -6.44 4.09
N TRP A 47 -6.33 -7.60 4.25
CA TRP A 47 -6.59 -8.52 3.13
C TRP A 47 -7.53 -7.91 2.08
N ARG A 48 -8.60 -7.23 2.52
CA ARG A 48 -9.52 -6.52 1.62
C ARG A 48 -8.81 -5.39 0.87
N LEU A 49 -7.96 -4.62 1.55
CA LEU A 49 -7.18 -3.55 0.93
C LEU A 49 -6.32 -4.11 -0.20
N GLN A 50 -5.69 -5.26 0.04
CA GLN A 50 -4.88 -5.93 -0.97
C GLN A 50 -5.72 -6.45 -2.15
N ALA A 51 -6.92 -6.94 -1.87
CA ALA A 51 -7.85 -7.49 -2.86
C ALA A 51 -8.63 -6.42 -3.63
N ALA A 52 -8.46 -5.13 -3.29
CA ALA A 52 -9.18 -4.03 -3.94
C ALA A 52 -8.91 -4.01 -5.45
N MET A 53 -9.99 -3.98 -6.23
CA MET A 53 -9.95 -4.04 -7.69
C MET A 53 -10.02 -2.65 -8.33
N THR A 54 -10.48 -1.65 -7.58
CA THR A 54 -10.59 -0.26 -8.05
C THR A 54 -9.89 0.71 -7.09
N CYS A 55 -9.50 1.87 -7.60
CA CYS A 55 -8.93 2.93 -6.77
C CYS A 55 -9.92 3.44 -5.70
N GLU A 56 -11.21 3.46 -6.03
CA GLU A 56 -12.27 3.87 -5.11
C GLU A 56 -12.41 2.88 -3.95
N GLU A 57 -12.43 1.58 -4.25
CA GLU A 57 -12.47 0.52 -3.24
C GLU A 57 -11.23 0.58 -2.34
N TYR A 58 -10.04 0.74 -2.94
CA TYR A 58 -8.79 0.87 -2.19
C TYR A 58 -8.82 2.08 -1.23
N THR A 59 -9.28 3.23 -1.71
CA THR A 59 -9.36 4.46 -0.91
C THR A 59 -10.41 4.34 0.20
N SER A 60 -11.56 3.73 -0.08
CA SER A 60 -12.61 3.46 0.90
C SER A 60 -12.09 2.56 2.04
N ILE A 61 -11.38 1.48 1.69
CA ILE A 61 -10.78 0.58 2.69
C ILE A 61 -9.68 1.27 3.49
N LEU A 62 -8.87 2.15 2.88
CA LEU A 62 -7.92 2.97 3.65
C LEU A 62 -8.60 3.86 4.69
N GLY A 63 -9.78 4.42 4.38
CA GLY A 63 -10.58 5.17 5.34
C GLY A 63 -11.06 4.30 6.50
N LEU A 64 -11.51 3.07 6.22
CA LEU A 64 -11.87 2.11 7.27
C LEU A 64 -10.68 1.72 8.15
N ILE A 65 -9.49 1.56 7.55
CA ILE A 65 -8.24 1.28 8.28
C ILE A 65 -7.88 2.44 9.19
N GLU A 66 -8.01 3.69 8.72
CA GLU A 66 -7.75 4.87 9.54
C GLU A 66 -8.71 4.97 10.74
N MET A 67 -9.99 4.66 10.51
CA MET A 67 -11.00 4.66 11.57
C MET A 67 -10.78 3.56 12.62
N ASP A 68 -10.42 2.34 12.19
CA ASP A 68 -10.37 1.15 13.06
C ASP A 68 -8.98 0.87 13.66
N MET A 69 -7.91 1.34 13.00
CA MET A 69 -6.51 1.11 13.41
C MET A 69 -5.70 2.40 13.56
N GLY A 70 -6.26 3.55 13.21
CA GLY A 70 -5.62 4.85 13.35
C GLY A 70 -4.78 5.30 12.14
N PRO A 71 -4.42 6.60 12.11
CA PRO A 71 -3.75 7.23 10.97
C PRO A 71 -2.33 6.72 10.73
N ALA A 72 -1.64 6.28 11.77
CA ALA A 72 -0.28 5.74 11.67
C ALA A 72 -0.24 4.44 10.84
N VAL A 73 -1.21 3.53 11.09
CA VAL A 73 -1.33 2.28 10.33
C VAL A 73 -1.71 2.56 8.88
N LYS A 74 -2.66 3.47 8.63
CA LYS A 74 -3.01 3.94 7.28
C LYS A 74 -1.77 4.48 6.54
N SER A 75 -0.98 5.34 7.18
CA SER A 75 0.25 5.90 6.57
C SER A 75 1.27 4.80 6.25
N TYR A 76 1.40 3.80 7.12
CA TYR A 76 2.29 2.68 6.87
C TYR A 76 1.84 1.86 5.65
N VAL A 77 0.57 1.43 5.59
CA VAL A 77 0.09 0.57 4.47
C VAL A 77 0.07 1.31 3.14
N SER A 78 -0.32 2.60 3.12
CA SER A 78 -0.35 3.43 1.91
C SER A 78 1.05 3.77 1.37
N SER A 79 2.09 3.68 2.20
CA SER A 79 3.47 3.87 1.74
C SER A 79 4.03 2.65 0.98
N ILE A 80 3.31 1.53 0.96
CA ILE A 80 3.65 0.36 0.15
C ILE A 80 2.91 0.49 -1.18
N ASP A 81 3.66 0.67 -2.27
CA ASP A 81 3.10 0.64 -3.63
C ASP A 81 2.25 -0.63 -3.82
N PRO A 82 0.95 -0.53 -4.18
CA PRO A 82 0.07 -1.67 -4.41
C PRO A 82 0.65 -2.73 -5.35
N VAL A 83 1.44 -2.33 -6.36
CA VAL A 83 2.10 -3.25 -7.30
C VAL A 83 3.14 -4.14 -6.59
N ARG A 84 3.65 -3.74 -5.44
CA ARG A 84 4.62 -4.49 -4.64
C ARG A 84 3.96 -5.46 -3.66
N TRP A 85 2.64 -5.51 -3.55
CA TRP A 85 1.96 -6.52 -2.71
C TRP A 85 1.97 -7.87 -3.44
N CYS A 86 2.52 -8.90 -2.81
CA CYS A 86 2.88 -10.12 -3.53
C CYS A 86 1.72 -11.10 -3.72
N VAL A 87 0.58 -10.89 -3.05
CA VAL A 87 -0.67 -11.66 -3.25
C VAL A 87 -1.66 -10.84 -4.08
N HIS A 88 -1.19 -9.86 -4.85
CA HIS A 88 -2.03 -9.09 -5.76
C HIS A 88 -2.54 -9.99 -6.90
N ALA A 89 -3.66 -10.67 -6.67
CA ALA A 89 -4.16 -11.73 -7.54
C ALA A 89 -4.64 -11.23 -8.91
N ASN A 90 -4.81 -9.92 -9.16
CA ASN A 90 -5.39 -9.45 -10.43
C ASN A 90 -4.96 -8.02 -10.88
N ILE A 91 -3.66 -7.76 -11.08
CA ILE A 91 -3.24 -6.77 -12.09
C ILE A 91 -2.64 -7.56 -13.24
N GLY A 92 -3.55 -8.13 -14.02
CA GLY A 92 -3.25 -8.95 -15.19
C GLY A 92 -4.43 -9.10 -16.14
N VAL A 93 -5.67 -8.87 -15.70
CA VAL A 93 -6.84 -8.94 -16.57
C VAL A 93 -7.72 -7.72 -16.31
N THR A 94 -7.78 -6.84 -17.30
CA THR A 94 -8.70 -5.70 -17.42
C THR A 94 -8.24 -4.38 -16.75
N THR A 95 -7.44 -3.62 -17.51
CA THR A 95 -7.62 -2.15 -17.60
C THR A 95 -7.21 -1.26 -16.41
N LEU A 96 -6.17 -1.59 -15.63
CA LEU A 96 -5.44 -0.54 -14.88
C LEU A 96 -4.30 0.11 -15.71
N ARG A 97 -3.85 -0.55 -16.78
CA ARG A 97 -2.79 -0.03 -17.67
C ARG A 97 -3.31 0.99 -18.69
N LEU A 98 -4.57 0.86 -19.14
CA LEU A 98 -5.16 1.73 -20.17
C LEU A 98 -5.82 3.00 -19.60
N ALA A 99 -6.28 2.97 -18.35
CA ALA A 99 -6.75 4.19 -17.67
C ALA A 99 -5.61 5.21 -17.48
N TYR A 100 -4.37 4.73 -17.35
CA TYR A 100 -3.17 5.57 -17.19
C TYR A 100 -2.68 6.21 -18.48
N VAL A 101 -2.85 5.55 -19.64
CA VAL A 101 -2.31 6.02 -20.93
C VAL A 101 -3.27 7.00 -21.63
N LYS A 102 -4.58 6.90 -21.39
CA LYS A 102 -5.58 7.68 -22.15
C LYS A 102 -5.86 9.08 -21.57
N LEU A 103 -5.37 9.39 -20.38
CA LEU A 103 -5.47 10.73 -19.78
C LEU A 103 -4.20 11.55 -20.05
N ARG A 104 -4.08 11.96 -21.33
CA ARG A 104 -3.38 13.17 -21.82
C ARG A 104 -1.93 13.40 -21.40
N GLY A 105 -0.97 13.04 -22.28
CA GLY A 105 0.15 13.91 -22.74
C GLY A 105 1.02 14.66 -21.72
N LYS A 106 0.90 14.39 -20.43
CA LYS A 106 1.66 14.95 -19.32
C LYS A 106 1.87 13.81 -18.35
N CYS A 107 3.04 13.20 -18.46
CA CYS A 107 3.50 12.18 -17.52
C CYS A 107 3.69 12.82 -16.14
N LEU A 108 2.60 12.91 -15.36
CA LEU A 108 2.71 13.07 -13.93
C LEU A 108 3.08 11.71 -13.38
N ARG A 109 4.36 11.57 -12.98
CA ARG A 109 4.82 10.51 -12.10
C ARG A 109 3.76 10.30 -11.02
N ILE A 110 3.36 9.06 -10.82
CA ILE A 110 2.50 8.66 -9.70
C ILE A 110 3.31 8.81 -8.42
N SER A 111 3.48 10.04 -7.96
CA SER A 111 3.84 10.32 -6.59
C SER A 111 2.57 10.17 -5.76
N ALA A 112 2.21 8.92 -5.48
CA ALA A 112 1.14 8.51 -4.57
C ALA A 112 -0.29 9.01 -4.89
N CYS A 113 -1.29 8.26 -4.45
CA CYS A 113 -2.51 8.92 -3.97
C CYS A 113 -2.06 9.94 -2.91
N ARG A 114 -1.96 11.22 -3.27
CA ARG A 114 -1.55 12.27 -2.35
C ARG A 114 -2.69 12.48 -1.36
N VAL A 115 -2.59 11.83 -0.19
CA VAL A 115 -3.28 12.30 1.02
C VAL A 115 -2.75 13.73 1.27
N PRO A 116 -3.62 14.74 1.41
CA PRO A 116 -3.15 16.08 1.75
C PRO A 116 -2.33 15.99 3.04
N LYS A 117 -1.09 16.48 3.01
CA LYS A 117 -0.38 16.75 4.26
C LYS A 117 -1.18 17.82 4.98
N ALA A 118 -1.56 17.56 6.23
CA ALA A 118 -2.03 18.64 7.09
C ALA A 118 -0.86 19.61 7.25
N ASP A 119 -1.07 20.83 6.78
CA ASP A 119 -0.08 21.89 6.82
C ASP A 119 0.16 22.25 8.28
N ALA A 120 1.37 21.98 8.77
CA ALA A 120 1.88 22.60 9.97
C ALA A 120 2.24 24.05 9.60
N SER A 121 1.48 25.03 10.07
CA SER A 121 1.92 26.42 10.23
C SER A 121 0.98 27.19 11.18
N ILE A 122 1.54 27.48 12.36
CA ILE A 122 1.30 28.58 13.31
C ILE A 122 -0.01 28.55 14.11
#